data_AF-A0A442TYJ1-F1
#
_entry.id   AF-A0A442TYJ1-F1
#
_cell.length_a   1.000
_cell.length_b   1.000
_cell.length_c   1.000
_cell.angle_alpha   90.00
_cell.angle_beta   90.00
_cell.angle_gamma   90.00
#
_symmetry.space_group_name_H-M   'P 1'
#
loop_
_entity.id
_entity.type
_entity.pdbx_description
1 polymer ?
#
loop_
_entity_poly.entity_id
_entity_poly.type
_entity_poly.pdbx_seq_one_letter_code
_entity_poly.pdbx_strand_id
1 'polypeptide(L)'
;MYRNDRFSRVFALIVICLNILVITVPFAIEALRSVGISRYDLPASLNISRDGSLPEMFNYGQAALCALFLFGIWLRTREHMFLAWSLIFSFVTLDDATRFHERGGLLLAATFDLVSLPGMRARDTGEIITWSAVALGLLAPLLWSFWQSRPRQQALDRCFCCCSRVL
;
A
#
# COMPACT_ATOMS: atom_id res chain seq x y z
N MET A 1 -7.19 -3.99 -28.28
CA MET A 1 -6.51 -5.27 -28.60
C MET A 1 -5.73 -5.72 -27.37
N TYR A 2 -6.31 -6.59 -26.52
CA TYR A 2 -5.65 -7.05 -25.30
C TYR A 2 -4.55 -8.03 -25.69
N ARG A 3 -3.28 -7.60 -25.70
CA ARG A 3 -2.16 -8.49 -26.00
C ARG A 3 -2.03 -9.47 -24.84
N ASN A 4 -2.21 -10.76 -25.14
CA ASN A 4 -2.17 -11.87 -24.20
C ASN A 4 -0.75 -12.02 -23.62
N ASP A 5 -0.37 -11.16 -22.68
CA ASP A 5 0.98 -11.18 -22.12
C ASP A 5 1.11 -12.28 -21.07
N ARG A 6 1.59 -13.45 -21.52
CA ARG A 6 1.89 -14.60 -20.66
C ARG A 6 2.85 -14.20 -19.53
N PHE A 7 3.79 -13.30 -19.78
CA PHE A 7 4.78 -12.90 -18.79
C PHE A 7 4.13 -12.16 -17.62
N SER A 8 3.37 -11.08 -17.89
CA SER A 8 2.65 -10.34 -16.85
C SER A 8 1.72 -11.22 -16.02
N ARG A 9 1.02 -12.19 -16.63
CA ARG A 9 0.15 -13.12 -15.89
C ARG A 9 0.93 -14.06 -14.98
N VAL A 10 2.02 -14.64 -15.49
CA VAL A 10 2.88 -15.52 -14.68
C VAL A 10 3.49 -14.73 -13.53
N PHE A 11 3.97 -13.50 -13.78
CA PHE A 11 4.46 -12.61 -12.74
C PHE A 11 3.40 -12.32 -11.67
N ALA A 12 2.18 -11.94 -12.07
CA ALA A 12 1.08 -11.67 -11.14
C ALA A 12 0.71 -12.91 -10.31
N LEU A 13 0.64 -14.09 -10.94
CA LEU A 13 0.38 -15.35 -10.23
C LEU A 13 1.49 -15.66 -9.22
N ILE A 14 2.75 -15.46 -9.58
CA ILE A 14 3.88 -15.66 -8.66
C ILE A 14 3.73 -14.73 -7.45
N VAL A 15 3.46 -13.44 -7.67
CA VAL A 15 3.27 -12.48 -6.58
C VAL A 15 2.12 -12.90 -5.67
N ILE A 16 0.95 -13.27 -6.23
CA ILE A 16 -0.20 -13.72 -5.44
C ILE A 16 0.15 -14.97 -4.62
N CYS A 17 0.76 -15.98 -5.24
CA CYS A 17 1.18 -17.19 -4.55
C CYS A 17 2.17 -16.90 -3.41
N LEU A 18 3.13 -16.00 -3.65
CA LEU A 18 4.08 -15.59 -2.62
C LEU A 18 3.40 -14.82 -1.48
N ASN A 19 2.43 -13.94 -1.76
CA ASN A 19 1.66 -13.26 -0.72
C ASN A 19 0.89 -14.26 0.15
N ILE A 20 0.26 -15.26 -0.47
CA ILE A 20 -0.45 -16.31 0.27
C ILE A 20 0.53 -17.08 1.17
N LEU A 21 1.68 -17.49 0.62
CA LEU A 21 2.65 -18.31 1.35
C LEU A 21 3.38 -17.54 2.46
N VAL A 22 3.79 -16.31 2.18
CA VAL A 22 4.69 -15.53 3.05
C VAL A 22 3.91 -14.66 4.03
N ILE A 23 2.70 -14.21 3.70
CA ILE A 23 1.93 -13.31 4.55
C ILE A 23 0.69 -14.02 5.09
N THR A 24 -0.20 -14.49 4.21
CA THR A 24 -1.51 -15.01 4.63
C THR A 24 -1.40 -16.25 5.51
N VAL A 25 -0.55 -17.21 5.15
CA VAL A 25 -0.36 -18.45 5.93
C VAL A 25 0.25 -18.16 7.31
N PRO A 26 1.36 -17.42 7.43
CA PRO A 26 1.89 -17.07 8.75
C PRO A 26 0.94 -16.23 9.60
N PHE A 27 0.22 -15.27 8.99
CA PHE A 27 -0.83 -14.54 9.69
C PHE A 27 -1.92 -15.45 10.24
N ALA A 28 -2.43 -16.38 9.42
CA ALA A 28 -3.48 -17.31 9.84
C ALA A 28 -3.01 -18.21 10.99
N ILE A 29 -1.76 -18.69 10.95
CA ILE A 29 -1.19 -19.50 12.03
C ILE A 29 -1.08 -18.69 13.33
N GLU A 30 -0.57 -17.46 13.27
CA GLU A 30 -0.47 -16.58 14.46
C GLU A 30 -1.86 -16.20 15.00
N ALA A 31 -2.83 -15.96 14.12
CA ALA A 31 -4.22 -15.69 14.51
C ALA A 31 -4.88 -16.90 15.18
N LEU A 32 -4.68 -18.11 14.66
CA LEU A 32 -5.17 -19.35 15.30
C LEU A 32 -4.51 -19.60 16.65
N ARG A 33 -3.22 -19.23 16.78
CA ARG A 33 -2.47 -19.30 18.04
C ARG A 33 -3.00 -18.29 19.06
N SER A 34 -3.27 -17.06 18.65
CA SER A 34 -3.75 -16.00 19.56
C SER A 34 -5.12 -16.30 20.18
N VAL A 35 -5.98 -17.05 19.48
CA VAL A 35 -7.27 -17.54 20.00
C VAL A 35 -7.18 -18.92 20.67
N GLY A 36 -5.97 -19.49 20.79
CA GLY A 36 -5.72 -20.76 21.49
C GLY A 36 -6.11 -22.03 20.72
N ILE A 37 -6.44 -21.93 19.41
CA ILE A 37 -6.77 -23.08 18.55
C ILE A 37 -5.50 -23.84 18.14
N SER A 38 -4.41 -23.10 17.89
CA SER A 38 -3.10 -23.67 17.53
C SER A 38 -2.09 -23.51 18.67
N ARG A 39 -1.19 -24.47 18.79
CA ARG A 39 0.02 -24.39 19.65
C ARG A 39 1.31 -24.32 18.84
N TYR A 40 1.20 -24.22 17.52
CA TYR A 40 2.36 -24.16 16.65
C TYR A 40 2.98 -22.77 16.68
N ASP A 41 4.23 -22.68 17.12
CA ASP A 41 5.01 -21.46 17.09
C ASP A 41 5.75 -21.37 15.75
N LEU A 42 5.50 -20.28 15.00
CA LEU A 42 6.23 -20.00 13.78
C LEU A 42 7.70 -19.73 14.08
N PRO A 43 8.62 -20.15 13.19
CA PRO A 43 10.01 -19.73 13.30
C PRO A 43 10.09 -18.20 13.26
N ALA A 44 11.03 -17.64 13.99
CA ALA A 44 11.09 -16.20 14.21
C ALA A 44 11.35 -15.38 12.94
N SER A 45 11.72 -16.02 11.82
CA SER A 45 11.81 -15.39 10.49
C SER A 45 10.47 -15.29 9.76
N LEU A 46 9.49 -16.13 10.09
CA LEU A 46 8.13 -16.11 9.50
C LEU A 46 7.09 -15.52 10.44
N ASN A 47 7.48 -15.13 11.66
CA ASN A 47 6.56 -14.49 12.59
C ASN A 47 6.21 -13.08 12.10
N ILE A 48 4.94 -12.87 11.75
CA ILE A 48 4.44 -11.60 11.19
C ILE A 48 4.49 -10.44 12.18
N SER A 49 4.46 -10.73 13.48
CA SER A 49 4.49 -9.74 14.56
C SER A 49 5.90 -9.31 14.93
N ARG A 50 6.92 -9.86 14.27
CA ARG A 50 8.32 -9.59 14.57
C ARG A 50 8.94 -8.65 13.55
N ASP A 51 9.55 -7.58 14.07
CA ASP A 51 10.40 -6.69 13.30
C ASP A 51 11.58 -7.42 12.62
N GLY A 52 11.89 -7.04 11.39
CA GLY A 52 12.89 -7.66 10.54
C GLY A 52 12.50 -9.03 9.97
N SER A 53 11.23 -9.44 10.09
CA SER A 53 10.79 -10.75 9.60
C SER A 53 10.67 -10.80 8.07
N LEU A 54 10.65 -12.01 7.50
CA LEU A 54 10.46 -12.21 6.05
C LEU A 54 9.15 -11.62 5.54
N PRO A 55 7.99 -11.76 6.22
CA PRO A 55 6.74 -11.11 5.78
C PRO A 55 6.86 -9.59 5.71
N GLU A 56 7.52 -8.96 6.67
CA GLU A 56 7.75 -7.52 6.69
C GLU A 56 8.66 -7.08 5.55
N MET A 57 9.83 -7.72 5.39
CA MET A 57 10.76 -7.39 4.30
C MET A 57 10.13 -7.62 2.92
N PHE A 58 9.28 -8.64 2.79
CA PHE A 58 8.55 -8.92 1.56
C PHE A 58 7.53 -7.82 1.24
N ASN A 59 6.77 -7.35 2.24
CA ASN A 59 5.88 -6.20 2.08
C ASN A 59 6.63 -4.93 1.67
N TYR A 60 7.79 -4.64 2.27
CA TYR A 60 8.62 -3.49 1.89
C TYR A 60 9.06 -3.57 0.44
N GLY A 61 9.53 -4.75 0.00
CA GLY A 61 9.90 -4.99 -1.39
C GLY A 61 8.73 -4.76 -2.34
N GLN A 62 7.54 -5.24 -1.99
CA GLN A 62 6.34 -5.05 -2.81
C GLN A 62 5.93 -3.58 -2.92
N ALA A 63 5.90 -2.85 -1.80
CA ALA A 63 5.56 -1.42 -1.79
C ALA A 63 6.57 -0.61 -2.61
N ALA A 64 7.86 -0.88 -2.46
CA ALA A 64 8.92 -0.25 -3.24
C ALA A 64 8.78 -0.54 -4.74
N LEU A 65 8.54 -1.80 -5.13
CA LEU A 65 8.34 -2.19 -6.52
C LEU A 65 7.08 -1.54 -7.12
N CYS A 66 5.99 -1.47 -6.36
CA CYS A 66 4.78 -0.74 -6.76
C CYS A 66 5.10 0.74 -7.03
N ALA A 67 5.81 1.42 -6.12
CA ALA A 67 6.22 2.80 -6.30
C ALA A 67 7.05 2.99 -7.58
N LEU A 68 8.03 2.12 -7.83
CA LEU A 68 8.91 2.17 -9.00
C LEU A 68 8.17 1.90 -10.31
N PHE A 69 7.30 0.90 -10.36
CA PHE A 69 6.51 0.59 -11.56
C PHE A 69 5.54 1.72 -11.90
N LEU A 70 4.85 2.27 -10.91
CA LEU A 70 3.95 3.41 -11.09
C LEU A 70 4.72 4.65 -11.57
N PHE A 71 5.89 4.93 -11.00
CA PHE A 71 6.76 6.01 -11.47
C PHE A 71 7.20 5.78 -12.92
N GLY A 72 7.61 4.57 -13.27
CA GLY A 72 7.98 4.19 -14.63
C GLY A 72 6.85 4.39 -15.64
N ILE A 73 5.61 4.06 -15.26
CA ILE A 73 4.43 4.32 -16.09
C ILE A 73 4.19 5.82 -16.22
N TRP A 74 4.33 6.60 -15.15
CA TRP A 74 4.22 8.06 -15.22
C TRP A 74 5.26 8.67 -16.16
N LEU A 75 6.53 8.21 -16.14
CA LEU A 75 7.56 8.71 -17.06
C LEU A 75 7.15 8.57 -18.54
N ARG A 76 6.39 7.52 -18.87
CA ARG A 76 5.92 7.22 -20.23
C ARG A 76 4.61 7.90 -20.60
N THR A 77 3.65 7.93 -19.68
CA THR A 77 2.27 8.39 -19.94
C THR A 77 2.03 9.84 -19.54
N ARG A 78 2.81 10.33 -18.57
CA ARG A 78 2.62 11.60 -17.86
C ARG A 78 1.23 11.75 -17.21
N GLU A 79 0.52 10.65 -17.00
CA GLU A 79 -0.74 10.65 -16.26
C GLU A 79 -0.44 10.81 -14.77
N HIS A 80 -0.86 11.93 -14.19
CA HIS A 80 -0.57 12.29 -12.80
C HIS A 80 -1.09 11.28 -11.77
N MET A 81 -2.03 10.42 -12.16
CA MET A 81 -2.54 9.33 -11.33
C MET A 81 -1.43 8.37 -10.92
N PHE A 82 -0.57 7.99 -11.85
CA PHE A 82 0.52 7.08 -11.56
C PHE A 82 1.59 7.74 -10.69
N LEU A 83 1.82 9.05 -10.86
CA LEU A 83 2.73 9.80 -9.98
C LEU A 83 2.18 9.88 -8.55
N ALA A 84 0.90 10.21 -8.39
CA ALA A 84 0.27 10.29 -7.07
C ALA A 84 0.37 8.97 -6.30
N TRP A 85 0.02 7.86 -6.95
CA TRP A 85 0.15 6.53 -6.33
C TRP A 85 1.61 6.14 -6.09
N SER A 86 2.53 6.48 -6.99
CA SER A 86 3.97 6.26 -6.77
C SER A 86 4.46 6.95 -5.51
N LEU A 87 4.12 8.23 -5.31
CA LEU A 87 4.48 8.99 -4.12
C LEU A 87 3.87 8.40 -2.84
N ILE A 88 2.63 7.92 -2.89
CA ILE A 88 2.00 7.25 -1.75
C ILE A 88 2.76 5.98 -1.38
N PHE A 89 3.04 5.10 -2.34
CA PHE A 89 3.79 3.87 -2.06
C PHE A 89 5.23 4.14 -1.62
N SER A 90 5.88 5.19 -2.15
CA SER A 90 7.17 5.66 -1.66
C SER A 90 7.10 6.13 -0.21
N PHE A 91 6.06 6.90 0.14
CA PHE A 91 5.85 7.33 1.52
C PHE A 91 5.66 6.14 2.44
N VAL A 92 4.77 5.20 2.10
CA VAL A 92 4.53 3.97 2.90
C VAL A 92 5.83 3.20 3.13
N THR A 93 6.62 3.00 2.07
CA THR A 93 7.90 2.28 2.16
C THR A 93 8.89 3.01 3.09
N LEU A 94 8.98 4.34 2.98
CA LEU A 94 9.88 5.15 3.80
C LEU A 94 9.42 5.23 5.25
N ASP A 95 8.11 5.35 5.46
CA ASP A 95 7.50 5.42 6.78
C ASP A 95 7.77 4.13 7.56
N ASP A 96 7.51 2.97 6.97
CA ASP A 96 7.80 1.68 7.60
C ASP A 96 9.31 1.52 7.88
N ALA A 97 10.18 1.88 6.94
CA ALA A 97 11.63 1.78 7.10
C ALA A 97 12.19 2.72 8.19
N THR A 98 11.59 3.91 8.36
CA THR A 98 12.03 4.92 9.33
C THR A 98 11.23 4.92 10.63
N ARG A 99 10.13 4.16 10.66
CA ARG A 99 9.15 4.10 11.74
C ARG A 99 8.58 5.48 12.07
N PHE A 100 8.25 6.25 11.04
CA PHE A 100 7.80 7.63 11.23
C PHE A 100 6.45 7.66 11.98
N HIS A 101 5.49 6.82 11.60
CA HIS A 101 4.20 6.71 12.28
C HIS A 101 4.32 6.25 13.74
N GLU A 102 5.26 5.34 14.04
CA GLU A 102 5.54 4.89 15.40
C GLU A 102 6.04 6.05 16.29
N ARG A 103 6.99 6.84 15.77
CA ARG A 103 7.54 8.00 16.48
C ARG A 103 6.48 9.08 16.68
N GLY A 104 5.63 9.31 15.67
CA GLY A 104 4.49 10.21 15.78
C GLY A 104 3.49 9.74 16.83
N GLY A 105 3.15 8.45 16.85
CA GLY A 105 2.26 7.87 17.85
C GLY A 105 2.81 7.96 19.27
N LEU A 106 4.11 7.71 19.45
CA LEU A 106 4.81 7.90 20.72
C LEU A 106 4.75 9.37 21.18
N LEU A 107 5.02 10.32 20.28
CA LEU A 107 4.97 11.74 20.58
C LEU A 107 3.56 12.18 21.00
N LEU A 108 2.54 11.75 20.26
CA LEU A 108 1.15 12.08 20.57
C LEU A 108 0.70 11.48 21.90
N ALA A 109 1.04 10.22 22.17
CA ALA A 109 0.70 9.57 23.44
C ALA A 109 1.45 10.17 24.64
N ALA A 110 2.65 10.74 24.44
CA ALA A 110 3.38 11.44 25.49
C ALA A 110 2.88 12.87 25.73
N THR A 111 2.31 13.51 24.70
CA THR A 111 1.86 14.91 24.76
C THR A 111 0.39 15.04 25.17
N PHE A 112 -0.43 14.07 24.77
CA PHE A 112 -1.87 14.04 25.00
C PHE A 112 -2.24 12.80 25.81
N ASP A 113 -3.24 12.91 26.68
CA ASP A 113 -3.81 11.77 27.41
C ASP A 113 -4.74 10.97 26.48
N LEU A 114 -4.13 10.25 25.53
CA LEU A 114 -4.86 9.52 24.50
C LEU A 114 -5.62 8.34 25.11
N VAL A 115 -6.90 8.21 24.75
CA VAL A 115 -7.71 7.06 25.12
C VAL A 115 -7.12 5.80 24.48
N SER A 116 -7.01 4.74 25.28
CA SER A 116 -6.66 3.41 24.77
C SER A 116 -7.91 2.76 24.18
N LEU A 117 -7.90 2.51 22.87
CA LEU A 117 -8.97 1.74 22.22
C LEU A 117 -9.01 0.30 22.78
N PRO A 118 -10.17 -0.38 22.75
CA PRO A 118 -10.29 -1.74 23.28
C PRO A 118 -9.25 -2.69 22.68
N GLY A 119 -8.42 -3.28 23.54
CA GLY A 119 -7.34 -4.20 23.14
C GLY A 119 -6.08 -3.53 22.60
N MET A 120 -5.99 -2.20 22.62
CA MET A 120 -4.86 -1.41 22.12
C MET A 120 -4.22 -0.58 23.23
N ARG A 121 -2.94 -0.21 23.04
CA ARG A 121 -2.25 0.76 23.89
C ARG A 121 -2.59 2.18 23.43
N ALA A 122 -2.43 3.16 24.32
CA ALA A 122 -2.57 4.58 23.96
C ALA A 122 -1.63 4.99 22.81
N ARG A 123 -0.43 4.40 22.77
CA ARG A 123 0.53 4.55 21.67
C ARG A 123 -0.09 4.17 20.32
N ASP A 124 -0.73 3.02 20.22
CA ASP A 124 -1.33 2.49 18.98
C ASP A 124 -2.43 3.44 18.47
N THR A 125 -3.16 4.09 19.39
CA THR A 125 -4.13 5.15 19.04
C THR A 125 -3.43 6.36 18.45
N GLY A 126 -2.29 6.78 19.01
CA GLY A 126 -1.44 7.82 18.44
C GLY A 126 -0.88 7.45 17.05
N GLU A 127 -0.53 6.19 16.82
CA GLU A 127 -0.08 5.69 15.52
C GLU A 127 -1.20 5.80 14.46
N ILE A 128 -2.43 5.43 14.80
CA ILE A 128 -3.61 5.61 13.95
C ILE A 128 -3.85 7.09 13.61
N ILE A 129 -3.75 7.98 14.59
CA ILE A 129 -3.92 9.42 14.38
C ILE A 129 -2.83 9.96 13.44
N THR A 130 -1.58 9.54 13.65
CA THR A 130 -0.45 9.95 12.80
C THR A 130 -0.67 9.52 11.35
N TRP A 131 -1.02 8.25 11.12
CA TRP A 131 -1.37 7.74 9.80
C TRP A 131 -2.55 8.46 9.17
N SER A 132 -3.58 8.78 9.95
CA SER A 132 -4.76 9.52 9.47
C SER A 132 -4.39 10.93 9.01
N ALA A 133 -3.54 11.63 9.75
CA ALA A 133 -3.07 12.96 9.38
C ALA A 133 -2.24 12.92 8.08
N VAL A 134 -1.34 11.95 7.94
CA VAL A 134 -0.58 11.70 6.72
C VAL A 134 -1.52 11.38 5.55
N ALA A 135 -2.47 10.48 5.73
CA ALA A 135 -3.40 10.06 4.69
C ALA A 135 -4.23 11.23 4.18
N LEU A 136 -4.69 12.12 5.08
CA LEU A 136 -5.37 13.36 4.71
C LEU A 136 -4.46 14.29 3.89
N GLY A 137 -3.19 14.42 4.27
CA GLY A 137 -2.20 15.18 3.48
C GLY A 137 -1.98 14.59 2.09
N LEU A 138 -1.92 13.26 1.97
CA LEU A 138 -1.76 12.54 0.70
C LEU A 138 -3.05 12.50 -0.14
N LEU A 139 -4.22 12.77 0.45
CA LEU A 139 -5.48 12.83 -0.26
C LEU A 139 -5.52 14.02 -1.24
N ALA A 140 -4.92 15.16 -0.88
CA ALA A 140 -4.88 16.34 -1.72
C ALA A 140 -4.23 16.10 -3.11
N PRO A 141 -3.00 15.56 -3.24
CA PRO A 141 -2.42 15.27 -4.55
C PRO A 141 -3.16 14.16 -5.31
N LEU A 142 -3.77 13.20 -4.60
CA LEU A 142 -4.58 12.15 -5.22
C LEU A 142 -5.84 12.74 -5.86
N LEU A 143 -6.58 13.57 -5.11
CA LEU A 143 -7.73 14.30 -5.64
C LEU A 143 -7.31 15.22 -6.78
N TRP A 144 -6.28 16.04 -6.62
CA TRP A 144 -5.76 16.91 -7.68
C TRP A 144 -5.47 16.13 -8.98
N SER A 145 -4.87 14.95 -8.86
CA SER A 145 -4.64 14.05 -9.99
C SER A 145 -5.96 13.58 -10.64
N PHE A 146 -6.94 13.14 -9.85
CA PHE A 146 -8.26 12.74 -10.37
C PHE A 146 -8.94 13.85 -11.17
N TRP A 147 -8.82 15.10 -10.72
CA TRP A 147 -9.45 16.24 -11.39
C TRP A 147 -8.79 16.54 -12.74
N GLN A 148 -7.49 16.34 -12.88
CA GLN A 148 -6.76 16.55 -14.14
C GLN A 148 -6.95 15.42 -15.17
N SER A 149 -7.17 14.18 -14.73
CA SER A 149 -7.37 13.06 -15.66
C SER A 149 -8.75 13.07 -16.33
N ARG A 150 -9.76 13.72 -15.73
CA ARG A 150 -11.14 13.80 -16.27
C ARG A 150 -11.27 14.56 -17.61
N PRO A 151 -10.69 15.77 -17.80
CA PRO A 151 -10.74 16.49 -19.07
C PRO A 151 -10.04 15.76 -20.23
N ARG A 152 -8.94 15.04 -19.94
CA ARG A 152 -8.10 14.40 -20.97
C ARG A 152 -8.76 13.14 -21.56
N GLN A 153 -9.44 12.35 -20.72
CA GLN A 153 -10.24 11.20 -21.19
C GLN A 153 -11.44 11.66 -22.02
N GLN A 154 -12.13 12.72 -21.57
CA GLN A 154 -13.25 13.30 -22.32
C GLN A 154 -12.84 13.89 -23.68
N ALA A 155 -11.64 14.46 -23.80
CA ALA A 155 -11.12 14.97 -25.07
C ALA A 155 -10.80 13.83 -26.07
N LEU A 156 -10.23 12.72 -25.58
CA LEU A 156 -9.96 11.53 -26.40
C LEU A 156 -11.25 10.85 -26.86
N ASP A 157 -12.24 10.68 -25.98
CA ASP A 157 -13.54 10.10 -26.32
C ASP A 157 -14.29 10.95 -27.37
N ARG A 158 -14.23 12.29 -27.27
CA ARG A 158 -14.82 13.19 -28.27
C ARG A 158 -14.11 13.12 -29.62
N CYS A 159 -12.78 12.99 -29.64
CA CYS A 159 -12.04 12.79 -30.90
C CYS A 159 -12.39 11.46 -31.57
N PHE A 160 -12.58 10.38 -30.79
CA PHE A 160 -13.06 9.11 -31.32
C PHE A 160 -14.50 9.19 -31.86
N CYS A 161 -15.41 9.89 -31.17
CA CYS A 161 -16.77 10.12 -31.65
C CYS A 161 -16.84 11.02 -32.90
N CYS A 162 -15.90 11.96 -33.08
CA CYS A 162 -15.81 12.76 -34.30
C CYS A 162 -15.29 11.94 -35.48
N CYS A 163 -14.29 11.06 -35.27
CA CYS A 163 -13.79 10.20 -36.34
C CYS A 163 -14.79 9.12 -36.78
N SER A 164 -15.72 8.68 -35.92
CA SER A 164 -16.75 7.70 -36.29
C SER A 164 -17.98 8.28 -37.00
N ARG A 165 -18.03 9.60 -37.25
CA ARG A 165 -19.10 10.27 -38.03
C ARG A 165 -18.69 10.69 -39.45
N VAL A 166 -17.47 10.37 -39.88
CA VAL A 166 -16.92 10.76 -41.20
C VAL A 166 -16.64 9.54 -42.11
N LEU A 167 -17.10 8.34 -41.72
CA LEU A 167 -17.15 7.15 -42.57
C LEU A 167 -18.61 6.71 -42.71
#